data_AF-A0A2T1CDH8-F1
#
_entry.id   AF-A0A2T1CDH8-F1
#
_cell.length_a   1.000
_cell.length_b   1.000
_cell.length_c   1.000
_cell.angle_alpha   90.00
_cell.angle_beta   90.00
_cell.angle_gamma   90.00
#
_symmetry.space_group_name_H-M   'P 1'
#
loop_
_entity.id
_entity.type
_entity.pdbx_description
1 polymer ?
#
loop_
_entity_poly.entity_id
_entity_poly.type
_entity_poly.pdbx_seq_one_letter_code
_entity_poly.pdbx_strand_id
1 'polypeptide(L)'
;MSQIEIKTTYVRVPNQDLQIDAYLAQPAREGKFAAVMVFQEIFGVNANIREITELIAQQGYIAIAPAMYQRIAPGFTRDFSPKDLAYSPEAYQLGLQYYQQVKYQEIFSDIQATIAYLKTLPNVKADAIGCIGFCFGGHISYMAATIPDLKATASFYGGGITTSSYGEDTPTLDRTPQIQGTIYLFFGTKDHLVSQAETQQIEAELHKQQIDYRVFRYDAGHGFFAGFFADKYPFFKQHPSYNPEAAPHAWQQVLELFQNNL
;
A
#
# COMPACT_ATOMS: atom_id res chain seq x y z
N MET A 1 13.04 -0.99 21.99
CA MET A 1 13.09 0.43 21.54
C MET A 1 11.80 1.08 22.03
N SER A 2 11.86 2.24 22.69
CA SER A 2 10.64 2.96 23.10
C SER A 2 9.83 3.34 21.86
N GLN A 3 8.55 3.00 21.82
CA GLN A 3 7.66 3.43 20.74
C GLN A 3 7.69 4.96 20.64
N ILE A 4 7.94 5.49 19.44
CA ILE A 4 7.87 6.93 19.18
C ILE A 4 6.41 7.35 19.39
N GLU A 5 6.19 8.38 20.21
CA GLU A 5 4.86 8.98 20.34
C GLU A 5 4.44 9.62 19.02
N ILE A 6 3.19 9.37 18.61
CA ILE A 6 2.63 9.85 17.34
C ILE A 6 1.39 10.70 17.58
N LYS A 7 1.08 11.56 16.61
CA LYS A 7 -0.21 12.24 16.49
C LYS A 7 -0.88 11.82 15.19
N THR A 8 -2.19 11.62 15.25
CA THR A 8 -3.01 11.24 14.09
C THR A 8 -4.07 12.31 13.81
N THR A 9 -4.39 12.52 12.54
CA THR A 9 -5.40 13.48 12.11
C THR A 9 -6.02 13.05 10.79
N TYR A 10 -7.28 13.41 10.56
CA TYR A 10 -7.87 13.35 9.24
C TYR A 10 -7.53 14.66 8.51
N VAL A 11 -7.11 14.54 7.25
CA VAL A 11 -6.77 15.67 6.39
C VAL A 11 -7.48 15.53 5.05
N ARG A 12 -7.51 16.62 4.29
CA ARG A 12 -8.01 16.64 2.91
C ARG A 12 -6.88 17.00 1.98
N VAL A 13 -6.58 16.10 1.06
CA VAL A 13 -5.60 16.29 -0.01
C VAL A 13 -6.32 16.95 -1.20
N PRO A 14 -5.93 18.18 -1.59
CA PRO A 14 -6.51 18.82 -2.76
C PRO A 14 -6.05 18.12 -4.03
N ASN A 15 -6.99 17.75 -4.91
CA ASN A 15 -6.72 17.30 -6.27
C ASN A 15 -7.71 17.96 -7.24
N GLN A 16 -7.31 19.07 -7.85
CA GLN A 16 -8.19 19.93 -8.65
C GLN A 16 -9.44 20.32 -7.83
N ASP A 17 -10.65 20.04 -8.32
CA ASP A 17 -11.91 20.30 -7.60
C ASP A 17 -12.26 19.21 -6.57
N LEU A 18 -11.50 18.12 -6.49
CA LEU A 18 -11.69 17.05 -5.51
C LEU A 18 -10.92 17.35 -4.22
N GLN A 19 -11.53 17.03 -3.08
CA GLN A 19 -10.85 16.89 -1.80
C GLN A 19 -10.82 15.41 -1.42
N ILE A 20 -9.63 14.80 -1.45
CA ILE A 20 -9.43 13.39 -1.09
C ILE A 20 -9.25 13.31 0.43
N ASP A 21 -10.16 12.64 1.11
CA ASP A 21 -10.01 12.39 2.54
C ASP A 21 -8.81 11.45 2.75
N ALA A 22 -7.98 11.74 3.75
CA ALA A 22 -6.81 10.95 4.07
C ALA A 22 -6.58 10.86 5.58
N TYR A 23 -6.05 9.72 6.03
CA TYR A 23 -5.60 9.54 7.41
C TYR A 23 -4.09 9.80 7.50
N LEU A 24 -3.68 10.76 8.33
CA LEU A 24 -2.28 11.16 8.50
C LEU A 24 -1.81 10.79 9.90
N ALA A 25 -0.72 10.04 10.01
CA ALA A 25 0.00 9.77 11.25
C ALA A 25 1.43 10.31 11.14
N GLN A 26 1.94 10.92 12.21
CA GLN A 26 3.28 11.50 12.22
C GLN A 26 3.88 11.53 13.62
N PRO A 27 5.22 11.56 13.76
CA PRO A 27 5.87 11.71 15.05
C PRO A 27 5.39 12.97 15.78
N ALA A 28 5.17 12.86 17.10
CA ALA A 28 4.73 13.97 17.94
C ALA A 28 5.86 14.96 18.29
N ARG A 29 7.11 14.63 17.95
CA ARG A 29 8.30 15.45 18.16
C ARG A 29 8.61 16.37 16.96
N GLU A 30 9.32 17.45 17.22
CA GLU A 30 9.86 18.32 16.18
C GLU A 30 10.90 17.58 15.31
N GLY A 31 10.97 17.94 14.03
CA GLY A 31 11.93 17.40 13.07
C GLY A 31 11.43 17.41 11.64
N LYS A 32 12.31 17.00 10.72
CA LYS A 32 11.94 16.66 9.34
C LYS A 32 12.05 15.15 9.15
N PHE A 33 10.99 14.56 8.62
CA PHE A 33 10.84 13.12 8.46
C PHE A 33 10.64 12.79 6.99
N ALA A 34 11.14 11.63 6.56
CA ALA A 34 10.70 11.05 5.30
C ALA A 34 9.21 10.71 5.37
N ALA A 35 8.54 10.66 4.22
CA ALA A 35 7.12 10.39 4.14
C ALA A 35 6.81 9.07 3.43
N VAL A 36 5.74 8.40 3.83
CA VAL A 36 5.29 7.13 3.26
C VAL A 36 3.79 7.20 2.98
N MET A 37 3.39 6.99 1.74
CA MET A 37 1.97 6.80 1.39
C MET A 37 1.55 5.35 1.66
N VAL A 38 0.37 5.14 2.22
CA VAL A 38 -0.18 3.81 2.57
C VAL A 38 -1.46 3.57 1.77
N PHE A 39 -1.40 2.67 0.79
CA PHE A 39 -2.53 2.41 -0.11
C PHE A 39 -3.40 1.25 0.39
N GLN A 40 -4.71 1.52 0.42
CA GLN A 40 -5.74 0.62 0.91
C GLN A 40 -5.91 -0.66 0.09
N GLU A 41 -6.48 -1.69 0.72
CA GLU A 41 -7.12 -2.79 0.02
C GLU A 41 -8.49 -2.34 -0.56
N ILE A 42 -9.33 -3.28 -1.00
CA ILE A 42 -10.67 -2.97 -1.52
C ILE A 42 -11.67 -2.49 -0.46
N PHE A 43 -11.26 -2.40 0.82
CA PHE A 43 -12.13 -2.13 1.96
C PHE A 43 -12.06 -0.68 2.47
N GLY A 44 -11.42 0.23 1.73
CA GLY A 44 -11.22 1.62 2.16
C GLY A 44 -10.08 1.79 3.15
N VAL A 45 -9.93 3.02 3.66
CA VAL A 45 -9.00 3.36 4.75
C VAL A 45 -9.61 2.90 6.10
N ASN A 46 -9.69 1.58 6.25
CA ASN A 46 -10.22 0.91 7.44
C ASN A 46 -9.21 0.87 8.60
N ALA A 47 -9.60 0.24 9.72
CA ALA A 47 -8.75 0.13 10.91
C ALA A 47 -7.38 -0.49 10.60
N ASN A 48 -7.31 -1.53 9.76
CA ASN A 48 -6.05 -2.15 9.35
C ASN A 48 -5.12 -1.14 8.66
N ILE A 49 -5.63 -0.41 7.68
CA ILE A 49 -4.82 0.59 6.95
C ILE A 49 -4.39 1.74 7.88
N ARG A 50 -5.27 2.20 8.77
CA ARG A 50 -4.92 3.21 9.78
C ARG A 50 -3.83 2.72 10.73
N GLU A 51 -3.91 1.47 11.18
CA GLU A 51 -2.91 0.87 12.07
C GLU A 51 -1.56 0.68 11.40
N ILE A 52 -1.52 0.32 10.12
CA ILE A 52 -0.28 0.28 9.34
C ILE A 52 0.31 1.69 9.18
N THR A 53 -0.55 2.68 8.95
CA THR A 53 -0.14 4.10 8.88
C THR A 53 0.50 4.55 10.20
N GLU A 54 -0.11 4.18 11.34
CA GLU A 54 0.44 4.44 12.67
C GLU A 54 1.73 3.68 12.93
N LEU A 55 1.80 2.41 12.54
CA LEU A 55 2.98 1.56 12.69
C LEU A 55 4.19 2.16 11.96
N ILE A 56 4.00 2.68 10.75
CA ILE A 56 5.04 3.39 9.99
C ILE A 56 5.44 4.69 10.70
N ALA A 57 4.47 5.45 11.21
CA ALA A 57 4.77 6.67 11.96
C ALA A 57 5.58 6.42 13.24
N GLN A 58 5.31 5.30 13.91
CA GLN A 58 6.08 4.85 15.08
C GLN A 58 7.53 4.47 14.76
N GLN A 59 7.89 4.27 13.49
CA GLN A 59 9.27 4.09 13.03
C GLN A 59 9.97 5.42 12.67
N GLY A 60 9.29 6.55 12.82
CA GLY A 60 9.87 7.88 12.59
C GLY A 60 9.61 8.46 11.20
N TYR A 61 8.57 8.00 10.49
CA TYR A 61 8.14 8.52 9.20
C TYR A 61 6.84 9.33 9.33
N ILE A 62 6.56 10.23 8.40
CA ILE A 62 5.21 10.78 8.21
C ILE A 62 4.45 9.81 7.31
N ALA A 63 3.33 9.27 7.76
CA ALA A 63 2.56 8.29 7.00
C ALA A 63 1.18 8.84 6.65
N ILE A 64 0.76 8.71 5.39
CA ILE A 64 -0.56 9.17 4.92
C ILE A 64 -1.28 8.08 4.12
N ALA A 65 -2.54 7.81 4.44
CA ALA A 65 -3.41 6.90 3.72
C ALA A 65 -4.51 7.67 3.00
N PRO A 66 -4.36 8.00 1.70
CA PRO A 66 -5.42 8.65 0.91
C PRO A 66 -6.55 7.67 0.55
N ALA A 67 -7.80 8.14 0.60
CA ALA A 67 -8.97 7.35 0.23
C ALA A 67 -9.09 7.24 -1.30
N MET A 68 -8.68 6.09 -1.84
CA MET A 68 -8.63 5.86 -3.30
C MET A 68 -10.01 5.70 -3.95
N TYR A 69 -11.07 5.65 -3.16
CA TYR A 69 -12.46 5.64 -3.63
C TYR A 69 -13.18 6.98 -3.46
N GLN A 70 -12.47 8.08 -3.20
CA GLN A 70 -13.11 9.39 -2.98
C GLN A 70 -14.09 9.77 -4.09
N ARG A 71 -13.81 9.45 -5.36
CA ARG A 71 -14.68 9.78 -6.50
C ARG A 71 -15.94 8.92 -6.59
N ILE A 72 -15.90 7.72 -6.03
CA ILE A 72 -16.91 6.66 -6.25
C ILE A 72 -17.79 6.52 -5.01
N ALA A 73 -17.17 6.41 -3.84
CA ALA A 73 -17.82 6.18 -2.56
C ALA A 73 -17.07 6.90 -1.42
N PRO A 74 -17.21 8.25 -1.30
CA PRO A 74 -16.63 9.02 -0.21
C PRO A 74 -16.91 8.40 1.16
N GLY A 75 -15.89 8.29 2.00
CA GLY A 75 -16.01 7.73 3.35
C GLY A 75 -16.25 6.22 3.42
N PHE A 76 -16.19 5.49 2.30
CA PHE A 76 -16.32 4.04 2.33
C PHE A 76 -15.20 3.39 3.13
N THR A 77 -15.60 2.59 4.12
CA THR A 77 -14.70 1.75 4.89
C THR A 77 -15.44 0.51 5.41
N ARG A 78 -14.74 -0.63 5.44
CA ARG A 78 -15.19 -1.87 6.06
C ARG A 78 -14.06 -2.47 6.88
N ASP A 79 -14.33 -2.66 8.17
CA ASP A 79 -13.41 -3.27 9.12
C ASP A 79 -13.55 -4.80 9.13
N PHE A 80 -12.60 -5.46 9.81
CA PHE A 80 -12.62 -6.89 9.95
C PHE A 80 -13.88 -7.41 10.66
N SER A 81 -14.40 -8.54 10.21
CA SER A 81 -15.47 -9.32 10.81
C SER A 81 -14.88 -10.54 11.50
N PRO A 82 -14.88 -10.60 12.86
CA PRO A 82 -14.44 -11.79 13.59
C PRO A 82 -15.25 -13.04 13.23
N LYS A 83 -16.54 -12.87 12.89
CA LYS A 83 -17.43 -13.96 12.49
C LYS A 83 -16.97 -14.62 11.18
N ASP A 84 -16.49 -13.82 10.25
CA ASP A 84 -16.08 -14.28 8.91
C ASP A 84 -14.56 -14.54 8.82
N LEU A 85 -13.85 -14.44 9.95
CA LEU A 85 -12.39 -14.63 10.08
C LEU A 85 -11.54 -13.69 9.21
N ALA A 86 -12.13 -12.67 8.59
CA ALA A 86 -11.48 -11.61 7.84
C ALA A 86 -12.46 -10.47 7.57
N TYR A 87 -13.12 -10.43 6.43
CA TYR A 87 -14.13 -9.44 6.05
C TYR A 87 -15.46 -10.10 5.73
N SER A 88 -16.57 -9.39 5.95
CA SER A 88 -17.89 -9.94 5.63
C SER A 88 -18.10 -10.09 4.11
N PRO A 89 -18.96 -11.01 3.66
CA PRO A 89 -19.30 -11.12 2.23
C PRO A 89 -19.82 -9.82 1.61
N GLU A 90 -20.59 -9.03 2.37
CA GLU A 90 -21.06 -7.69 1.95
C GLU A 90 -19.89 -6.74 1.72
N ALA A 91 -18.91 -6.72 2.63
CA ALA A 91 -17.73 -5.88 2.50
C ALA A 91 -16.92 -6.23 1.25
N TYR A 92 -16.75 -7.53 0.96
CA TYR A 92 -16.13 -8.00 -0.28
C TYR A 92 -16.92 -7.56 -1.52
N GLN A 93 -18.24 -7.74 -1.52
CA GLN A 93 -19.08 -7.37 -2.65
C GLN A 93 -19.00 -5.87 -2.97
N LEU A 94 -19.16 -5.02 -1.95
CA LEU A 94 -19.06 -3.56 -2.12
C LEU A 94 -17.65 -3.13 -2.52
N GLY A 95 -16.62 -3.73 -1.91
CA GLY A 95 -15.23 -3.45 -2.25
C GLY A 95 -14.92 -3.76 -3.71
N LEU A 96 -15.35 -4.94 -4.21
CA LEU A 96 -15.20 -5.31 -5.61
C LEU A 96 -15.99 -4.38 -6.55
N GLN A 97 -17.21 -4.00 -6.17
CA GLN A 97 -18.03 -3.06 -6.95
C GLN A 97 -17.35 -1.70 -7.13
N TYR A 98 -16.74 -1.15 -6.07
CA TYR A 98 -16.04 0.14 -6.17
C TYR A 98 -14.67 0.01 -6.84
N TYR A 99 -13.92 -1.06 -6.53
CA TYR A 99 -12.68 -1.41 -7.21
C TYR A 99 -12.84 -1.44 -8.73
N GLN A 100 -13.93 -1.99 -9.25
CA GLN A 100 -14.15 -2.08 -10.71
C GLN A 100 -14.43 -0.73 -11.40
N GLN A 101 -14.73 0.32 -10.64
CA GLN A 101 -15.07 1.64 -11.18
C GLN A 101 -13.88 2.60 -11.21
N VAL A 102 -12.77 2.27 -10.54
CA VAL A 102 -11.57 3.12 -10.54
C VAL A 102 -10.91 3.14 -11.92
N LYS A 103 -10.31 4.28 -12.26
CA LYS A 103 -9.60 4.47 -13.52
C LYS A 103 -8.13 4.78 -13.28
N TYR A 104 -7.28 4.29 -14.18
CA TYR A 104 -5.83 4.45 -14.07
C TYR A 104 -5.42 5.92 -13.91
N GLN A 105 -5.92 6.81 -14.78
CA GLN A 105 -5.59 8.24 -14.78
C GLN A 105 -6.03 8.94 -13.48
N GLU A 106 -7.18 8.56 -12.93
CA GLU A 106 -7.70 9.11 -11.67
C GLU A 106 -6.82 8.66 -10.49
N ILE A 107 -6.46 7.37 -10.43
CA ILE A 107 -5.54 6.86 -9.41
C ILE A 107 -4.18 7.55 -9.50
N PHE A 108 -3.61 7.64 -10.70
CA PHE A 108 -2.29 8.25 -10.91
C PHE A 108 -2.30 9.72 -10.48
N SER A 109 -3.36 10.46 -10.83
CA SER A 109 -3.58 11.85 -10.38
C SER A 109 -3.71 11.96 -8.86
N ASP A 110 -4.43 11.05 -8.21
CA ASP A 110 -4.61 11.05 -6.75
C ASP A 110 -3.29 10.75 -6.01
N ILE A 111 -2.42 9.88 -6.55
CA ILE A 111 -1.07 9.66 -6.03
C ILE A 111 -0.24 10.95 -6.13
N GLN A 112 -0.21 11.57 -7.32
CA GLN A 112 0.56 12.81 -7.53
C GLN A 112 0.08 13.96 -6.62
N ALA A 113 -1.24 14.10 -6.43
CA ALA A 113 -1.82 15.07 -5.52
C ALA A 113 -1.39 14.81 -4.06
N THR A 114 -1.33 13.54 -3.65
CA THR A 114 -0.87 13.16 -2.30
C THR A 114 0.60 13.48 -2.10
N ILE A 115 1.47 13.24 -3.09
CA ILE A 115 2.88 13.64 -3.07
C ILE A 115 2.99 15.17 -2.97
N ALA A 116 2.24 15.92 -3.78
CA ALA A 116 2.24 17.36 -3.75
C ALA A 116 1.82 17.90 -2.37
N TYR A 117 0.76 17.34 -1.77
CA TYR A 117 0.32 17.67 -0.43
C TYR A 117 1.40 17.40 0.63
N LEU A 118 2.04 16.22 0.60
CA LEU A 118 3.14 15.90 1.52
C LEU A 118 4.27 16.93 1.43
N LYS A 119 4.64 17.35 0.22
CA LYS A 119 5.68 18.37 0.00
C LYS A 119 5.32 19.76 0.54
N THR A 120 4.03 20.03 0.82
CA THR A 120 3.61 21.28 1.48
C THR A 120 3.81 21.26 3.00
N LEU A 121 3.93 20.09 3.61
CA LEU A 121 4.07 19.96 5.05
C LEU A 121 5.48 20.37 5.48
N PRO A 122 5.64 21.30 6.45
CA PRO A 122 6.95 21.84 6.81
C PRO A 122 7.90 20.82 7.45
N ASN A 123 7.36 19.73 7.97
CA ASN A 123 8.07 18.63 8.62
C ASN A 123 8.35 17.43 7.70
N VAL A 124 8.05 17.52 6.39
CA VAL A 124 8.39 16.48 5.40
C VAL A 124 9.73 16.81 4.73
N LYS A 125 10.55 15.77 4.52
CA LYS A 125 11.67 15.79 3.58
C LYS A 125 11.12 15.55 2.17
N ALA A 126 11.02 16.61 1.37
CA ALA A 126 10.34 16.59 0.07
C ALA A 126 10.95 15.64 -0.98
N ASP A 127 12.21 15.24 -0.78
CA ASP A 127 13.01 14.34 -1.62
C ASP A 127 13.04 12.89 -1.12
N ALA A 128 12.45 12.60 0.04
CA ALA A 128 12.40 11.29 0.66
C ALA A 128 10.95 10.84 0.88
N ILE A 129 10.30 10.42 -0.22
CA ILE A 129 8.94 9.93 -0.24
C ILE A 129 8.93 8.49 -0.74
N GLY A 130 8.31 7.59 0.02
CA GLY A 130 8.06 6.21 -0.37
C GLY A 130 6.58 5.86 -0.32
N CYS A 131 6.27 4.61 -0.64
CA CYS A 131 4.93 4.08 -0.46
C CYS A 131 4.92 2.60 -0.09
N ILE A 132 3.79 2.18 0.47
CA ILE A 132 3.44 0.79 0.74
C ILE A 132 1.96 0.59 0.42
N GLY A 133 1.59 -0.59 -0.06
CA GLY A 133 0.20 -0.87 -0.39
C GLY A 133 -0.08 -2.36 -0.49
N PHE A 134 -1.35 -2.71 -0.30
CA PHE A 134 -1.82 -4.08 -0.11
C PHE A 134 -2.96 -4.42 -1.08
N CYS A 135 -2.90 -5.60 -1.73
CA CYS A 135 -3.93 -6.05 -2.68
C CYS A 135 -4.11 -5.02 -3.82
N PHE A 136 -5.27 -4.37 -3.91
CA PHE A 136 -5.52 -3.20 -4.76
C PHE A 136 -4.42 -2.14 -4.57
N GLY A 137 -4.12 -1.79 -3.32
CA GLY A 137 -3.04 -0.88 -2.96
C GLY A 137 -1.66 -1.40 -3.36
N GLY A 138 -1.46 -2.71 -3.47
CA GLY A 138 -0.21 -3.31 -3.94
C GLY A 138 0.05 -3.01 -5.42
N HIS A 139 -1.00 -3.10 -6.24
CA HIS A 139 -0.96 -2.64 -7.63
C HIS A 139 -0.74 -1.12 -7.69
N ILE A 140 -1.47 -0.35 -6.88
CA ILE A 140 -1.28 1.11 -6.80
C ILE A 140 0.15 1.48 -6.43
N SER A 141 0.79 0.78 -5.48
CA SER A 141 2.20 0.98 -5.13
C SER A 141 3.12 0.76 -6.32
N TYR A 142 2.89 -0.28 -7.13
CA TYR A 142 3.67 -0.51 -8.36
C TYR A 142 3.47 0.63 -9.37
N MET A 143 2.24 1.14 -9.52
CA MET A 143 1.98 2.32 -10.35
C MET A 143 2.70 3.55 -9.79
N ALA A 144 2.65 3.77 -8.47
CA ALA A 144 3.30 4.90 -7.80
C ALA A 144 4.82 4.87 -7.98
N ALA A 145 5.45 3.68 -8.04
CA ALA A 145 6.88 3.53 -8.29
C ALA A 145 7.35 4.14 -9.61
N THR A 146 6.45 4.30 -10.59
CA THR A 146 6.75 4.96 -11.88
C THR A 146 6.79 6.48 -11.80
N ILE A 147 6.42 7.06 -10.65
CA ILE A 147 6.50 8.50 -10.42
C ILE A 147 7.89 8.85 -9.86
N PRO A 148 8.67 9.75 -10.50
CA PRO A 148 10.08 10.02 -10.14
C PRO A 148 10.34 10.47 -8.69
N ASP A 149 9.30 11.00 -8.03
CA ASP A 149 9.35 11.42 -6.63
C ASP A 149 9.44 10.25 -5.64
N LEU A 150 9.04 9.03 -6.04
CA LEU A 150 9.05 7.86 -5.18
C LEU A 150 10.45 7.23 -5.14
N LYS A 151 11.04 7.15 -3.96
CA LYS A 151 12.37 6.57 -3.73
C LYS A 151 12.33 5.13 -3.27
N ALA A 152 11.26 4.74 -2.58
CA ALA A 152 11.10 3.41 -2.01
C ALA A 152 9.65 2.93 -2.13
N THR A 153 9.44 1.72 -2.66
CA THR A 153 8.10 1.14 -2.85
C THR A 153 8.01 -0.27 -2.27
N ALA A 154 7.03 -0.52 -1.39
CA ALA A 154 6.69 -1.86 -0.90
C ALA A 154 5.32 -2.29 -1.47
N SER A 155 5.31 -3.22 -2.41
CA SER A 155 4.08 -3.76 -3.02
C SER A 155 3.74 -5.12 -2.43
N PHE A 156 2.62 -5.21 -1.72
CA PHE A 156 2.13 -6.47 -1.15
C PHE A 156 1.00 -7.05 -2.01
N TYR A 157 1.24 -8.25 -2.55
CA TYR A 157 0.27 -9.07 -3.28
C TYR A 157 -0.61 -8.27 -4.25
N GLY A 158 0.04 -7.40 -5.04
CA GLY A 158 -0.62 -6.59 -6.06
C GLY A 158 -1.08 -7.42 -7.25
N GLY A 159 -2.38 -7.67 -7.34
CA GLY A 159 -2.99 -8.33 -8.50
C GLY A 159 -3.21 -7.38 -9.67
N GLY A 160 -3.29 -7.90 -10.90
CA GLY A 160 -3.60 -7.11 -12.10
C GLY A 160 -2.43 -6.36 -12.73
N ILE A 161 -1.22 -6.42 -12.17
CA ILE A 161 -0.04 -5.68 -12.69
C ILE A 161 0.32 -6.10 -14.12
N THR A 162 0.22 -7.40 -14.42
CA THR A 162 0.58 -8.04 -15.70
C THR A 162 -0.54 -7.98 -16.75
N THR A 163 -1.71 -7.43 -16.42
CA THR A 163 -2.89 -7.42 -17.30
C THR A 163 -3.46 -6.02 -17.47
N SER A 164 -4.20 -5.81 -18.57
CA SER A 164 -4.98 -4.59 -18.82
C SER A 164 -5.97 -4.37 -17.68
N SER A 165 -5.86 -3.24 -16.99
CA SER A 165 -6.58 -2.94 -15.76
C SER A 165 -6.98 -1.47 -15.71
N TYR A 166 -8.02 -1.15 -14.93
CA TYR A 166 -8.47 0.23 -14.66
C TYR A 166 -8.78 1.07 -15.91
N GLY A 167 -9.30 0.41 -16.95
CA GLY A 167 -9.70 1.05 -18.21
C GLY A 167 -8.54 1.34 -19.17
N GLU A 168 -7.36 0.78 -18.95
CA GLU A 168 -6.21 0.90 -19.86
C GLU A 168 -5.95 -0.43 -20.58
N ASP A 169 -5.69 -0.36 -21.88
CA ASP A 169 -5.28 -1.53 -22.67
C ASP A 169 -3.85 -1.97 -22.33
N THR A 170 -3.00 -1.03 -21.93
CA THR A 170 -1.61 -1.28 -21.55
C THR A 170 -1.51 -1.74 -20.09
N PRO A 171 -1.00 -2.96 -19.83
CA PRO A 171 -0.70 -3.42 -18.48
C PRO A 171 0.20 -2.43 -17.72
N THR A 172 0.10 -2.41 -16.40
CA THR A 172 1.00 -1.59 -15.58
C THR A 172 2.45 -2.06 -15.70
N LEU A 173 2.67 -3.36 -15.90
CA LEU A 173 4.00 -3.95 -16.12
C LEU A 173 4.78 -3.25 -17.25
N ASP A 174 4.12 -2.83 -18.32
CA ASP A 174 4.79 -2.20 -19.47
C ASP A 174 5.38 -0.82 -19.12
N ARG A 175 4.99 -0.27 -17.96
CA ARG A 175 5.49 1.01 -17.43
C ARG A 175 6.68 0.82 -16.49
N THR A 176 7.18 -0.40 -16.28
CA THR A 176 8.39 -0.72 -15.49
C THR A 176 9.60 0.16 -15.82
N PRO A 177 9.92 0.50 -17.10
CA PRO A 177 11.07 1.36 -17.41
C PRO A 177 11.02 2.76 -16.79
N GLN A 178 9.86 3.19 -16.27
CA GLN A 178 9.67 4.49 -15.64
C GLN A 178 10.02 4.47 -14.15
N ILE A 179 10.23 3.30 -13.55
CA ILE A 179 10.60 3.16 -12.14
C ILE A 179 12.03 3.66 -11.93
N GLN A 180 12.21 4.60 -10.99
CA GLN A 180 13.51 5.20 -10.66
C GLN A 180 13.99 4.89 -9.23
N GLY A 181 13.06 4.56 -8.32
CA GLY A 181 13.38 4.18 -6.94
C GLY A 181 13.52 2.67 -6.75
N THR A 182 13.82 2.26 -5.53
CA THR A 182 13.91 0.84 -5.15
C THR A 182 12.51 0.27 -4.88
N ILE A 183 12.21 -0.93 -5.40
CA ILE A 183 10.92 -1.60 -5.21
C ILE A 183 11.06 -3.00 -4.63
N TYR A 184 10.44 -3.24 -3.47
CA TYR A 184 10.29 -4.59 -2.91
C TYR A 184 8.87 -5.10 -3.12
N LEU A 185 8.76 -6.36 -3.56
CA LEU A 185 7.49 -7.02 -3.81
C LEU A 185 7.34 -8.24 -2.92
N PHE A 186 6.14 -8.41 -2.36
CA PHE A 186 5.84 -9.45 -1.38
C PHE A 186 4.65 -10.28 -1.84
N PHE A 187 4.87 -11.55 -2.18
CA PHE A 187 3.85 -12.45 -2.72
C PHE A 187 3.65 -13.70 -1.84
N GLY A 188 2.43 -14.22 -1.82
CA GLY A 188 2.13 -15.54 -1.27
C GLY A 188 2.22 -16.62 -2.36
N THR A 189 2.85 -17.76 -2.09
CA THR A 189 2.94 -18.88 -3.04
C THR A 189 1.63 -19.68 -3.15
N LYS A 190 0.71 -19.48 -2.19
CA LYS A 190 -0.66 -20.04 -2.16
C LYS A 190 -1.71 -18.99 -2.53
N ASP A 191 -1.30 -17.87 -3.12
CA ASP A 191 -2.20 -16.82 -3.58
C ASP A 191 -2.98 -17.29 -4.83
N HIS A 192 -4.31 -17.22 -4.76
CA HIS A 192 -5.20 -17.58 -5.87
C HIS A 192 -5.56 -16.39 -6.78
N LEU A 193 -5.25 -15.16 -6.34
CA LEU A 193 -5.50 -13.92 -7.07
C LEU A 193 -4.27 -13.46 -7.85
N VAL A 194 -3.07 -13.86 -7.41
CA VAL A 194 -1.80 -13.58 -8.09
C VAL A 194 -1.06 -14.89 -8.31
N SER A 195 -1.09 -15.38 -9.54
CA SER A 195 -0.44 -16.64 -9.90
C SER A 195 1.07 -16.56 -9.87
N GLN A 196 1.75 -17.70 -9.70
CA GLN A 196 3.21 -17.76 -9.74
C GLN A 196 3.77 -17.25 -11.07
N ALA A 197 3.09 -17.54 -12.19
CA ALA A 197 3.46 -17.05 -13.51
C ALA A 197 3.47 -15.52 -13.58
N GLU A 198 2.45 -14.87 -13.00
CA GLU A 198 2.41 -13.40 -12.92
C GLU A 198 3.57 -12.85 -12.08
N THR A 199 3.85 -13.43 -10.91
CA THR A 199 4.99 -12.98 -10.08
C THR A 199 6.33 -13.15 -10.78
N GLN A 200 6.49 -14.21 -11.58
CA GLN A 200 7.69 -14.47 -12.38
C GLN A 200 7.81 -13.47 -13.53
N GLN A 201 6.71 -13.14 -14.19
CA GLN A 201 6.68 -12.13 -15.25
C GLN A 201 7.04 -10.74 -14.71
N ILE A 202 6.53 -10.37 -13.53
CA ILE A 202 6.88 -9.11 -12.86
C ILE A 202 8.38 -9.06 -12.54
N GLU A 203 8.91 -10.12 -11.93
CA GLU A 203 10.34 -10.21 -11.61
C GLU A 203 11.23 -10.15 -12.86
N ALA A 204 10.84 -10.85 -13.93
CA ALA A 204 11.58 -10.85 -15.19
C ALA A 204 11.63 -9.45 -15.83
N GLU A 205 10.54 -8.69 -15.81
CA GLU A 205 10.54 -7.33 -16.36
C GLU A 205 11.38 -6.37 -15.50
N LEU A 206 11.29 -6.45 -14.16
CA LEU A 206 12.12 -5.66 -13.26
C LEU A 206 13.62 -5.91 -13.52
N HIS A 207 14.00 -7.19 -13.66
CA HIS A 207 15.37 -7.58 -14.00
C HIS A 207 15.79 -7.05 -15.38
N LYS A 208 14.96 -7.22 -16.40
CA LYS A 208 15.22 -6.76 -17.77
C LYS A 208 15.43 -5.24 -17.84
N GLN A 209 14.65 -4.47 -17.08
CA GLN A 209 14.77 -3.01 -17.00
C GLN A 209 15.84 -2.54 -16.00
N GLN A 210 16.55 -3.48 -15.36
CA GLN A 210 17.62 -3.20 -14.41
C GLN A 210 17.16 -2.31 -13.24
N ILE A 211 15.91 -2.50 -12.80
CA ILE A 211 15.36 -1.81 -11.63
C ILE A 211 16.06 -2.34 -10.38
N ASP A 212 16.27 -1.49 -9.37
CA ASP A 212 16.69 -1.95 -8.05
C ASP A 212 15.49 -2.58 -7.33
N TYR A 213 15.50 -3.91 -7.20
CA TYR A 213 14.35 -4.64 -6.67
C TYR A 213 14.71 -5.82 -5.79
N ARG A 214 13.76 -6.24 -4.96
CA ARG A 214 13.73 -7.56 -4.32
C ARG A 214 12.34 -8.16 -4.41
N VAL A 215 12.25 -9.46 -4.69
CA VAL A 215 10.98 -10.21 -4.67
C VAL A 215 11.03 -11.26 -3.57
N PHE A 216 10.07 -11.17 -2.64
CA PHE A 216 9.91 -12.11 -1.54
C PHE A 216 8.67 -12.95 -1.78
N ARG A 217 8.80 -14.28 -1.60
CA ARG A 217 7.71 -15.24 -1.75
C ARG A 217 7.59 -16.04 -0.46
N TYR A 218 6.37 -16.10 0.08
CA TYR A 218 6.09 -16.75 1.36
C TYR A 218 5.10 -17.88 1.19
N ASP A 219 5.21 -18.94 2.01
CA ASP A 219 4.21 -20.01 2.07
C ASP A 219 2.91 -19.53 2.74
N ALA A 220 2.21 -18.62 2.07
CA ALA A 220 1.03 -17.92 2.55
C ALA A 220 0.06 -17.60 1.39
N GLY A 221 -1.19 -17.30 1.72
CA GLY A 221 -2.22 -16.88 0.75
C GLY A 221 -2.26 -15.36 0.53
N HIS A 222 -3.25 -14.90 -0.23
CA HIS A 222 -3.52 -13.47 -0.41
C HIS A 222 -3.84 -12.79 0.92
N GLY A 223 -3.42 -11.53 1.10
CA GLY A 223 -3.73 -10.78 2.32
C GLY A 223 -2.95 -11.21 3.56
N PHE A 224 -1.86 -11.99 3.42
CA PHE A 224 -1.15 -12.57 4.57
C PHE A 224 -0.62 -11.53 5.57
N PHE A 225 -0.40 -10.28 5.14
CA PHE A 225 0.10 -9.23 6.02
C PHE A 225 -0.91 -8.83 7.11
N ALA A 226 -2.22 -9.07 6.91
CA ALA A 226 -3.22 -8.87 7.97
C ALA A 226 -2.92 -9.70 9.23
N GLY A 227 -2.20 -10.83 9.08
CA GLY A 227 -1.71 -11.63 10.19
C GLY A 227 -0.70 -10.93 11.10
N PHE A 228 -0.12 -9.79 10.68
CA PHE A 228 0.78 -8.99 11.52
C PHE A 228 0.11 -8.52 12.81
N PHE A 229 -1.20 -8.23 12.76
CA PHE A 229 -1.99 -7.79 13.90
C PHE A 229 -2.73 -8.93 14.61
N ALA A 230 -2.31 -10.19 14.43
CA ALA A 230 -2.99 -11.35 14.99
C ALA A 230 -3.05 -11.38 16.53
N ASP A 231 -2.21 -10.63 17.23
CA ASP A 231 -2.33 -10.49 18.69
C ASP A 231 -3.47 -9.55 19.09
N LYS A 232 -3.76 -8.53 18.26
CA LYS A 232 -4.91 -7.63 18.42
C LYS A 232 -6.20 -8.23 17.87
N TYR A 233 -6.08 -9.03 16.80
CA TYR A 233 -7.17 -9.69 16.10
C TYR A 233 -6.94 -11.22 16.05
N PRO A 234 -7.14 -11.95 17.17
CA PRO A 234 -6.77 -13.37 17.27
C PRO A 234 -7.47 -14.30 16.29
N PHE A 235 -8.63 -13.90 15.75
CA PHE A 235 -9.35 -14.68 14.75
C PHE A 235 -8.54 -14.88 13.46
N PHE A 236 -7.56 -14.01 13.14
CA PHE A 236 -6.68 -14.23 11.99
C PHE A 236 -5.85 -15.49 12.07
N LYS A 237 -5.55 -16.00 13.27
CA LYS A 237 -4.78 -17.24 13.43
C LYS A 237 -5.52 -18.46 12.84
N GLN A 238 -6.82 -18.32 12.54
CA GLN A 238 -7.66 -19.33 11.88
C GLN A 238 -7.84 -19.05 10.38
N HIS A 239 -7.42 -17.89 9.88
CA HIS A 239 -7.60 -17.52 8.47
C HIS A 239 -6.64 -18.31 7.57
N PRO A 240 -7.08 -18.84 6.41
CA PRO A 240 -6.24 -19.66 5.54
C PRO A 240 -4.96 -18.98 5.02
N SER A 241 -4.95 -17.65 4.94
CA SER A 241 -3.75 -16.90 4.52
C SER A 241 -2.75 -16.62 5.64
N TYR A 242 -3.09 -16.94 6.90
CA TYR A 242 -2.21 -16.68 8.03
C TYR A 242 -0.97 -17.57 7.98
N ASN A 243 0.18 -16.91 8.03
CA ASN A 243 1.47 -17.53 8.26
C ASN A 243 2.20 -16.70 9.33
N PRO A 244 2.58 -17.30 10.48
CA PRO A 244 3.15 -16.57 11.61
C PRO A 244 4.53 -15.96 11.33
N GLU A 245 5.23 -16.43 10.30
CA GLU A 245 6.57 -15.94 9.92
C GLU A 245 6.52 -14.91 8.79
N ALA A 246 5.54 -15.04 7.87
CA ALA A 246 5.49 -14.25 6.65
C ALA A 246 5.33 -12.75 6.92
N ALA A 247 4.33 -12.35 7.70
CA ALA A 247 4.06 -10.93 7.95
C ALA A 247 5.18 -10.26 8.79
N PRO A 248 5.70 -10.86 9.87
CA PRO A 248 6.84 -10.30 10.60
C PRO A 248 8.11 -10.18 9.76
N HIS A 249 8.45 -11.20 8.97
CA HIS A 249 9.64 -11.14 8.10
C HIS A 249 9.45 -10.08 7.01
N ALA A 250 8.29 -10.02 6.35
CA ALA A 250 8.00 -8.99 5.35
C ALA A 250 8.09 -7.58 5.94
N TRP A 251 7.60 -7.38 7.16
CA TRP A 251 7.74 -6.10 7.86
C TRP A 251 9.20 -5.70 8.08
N GLN A 252 10.08 -6.63 8.47
CA GLN A 252 11.51 -6.35 8.60
C GLN A 252 12.12 -5.88 7.27
N GLN A 253 11.73 -6.49 6.15
CA GLN A 253 12.21 -6.08 4.82
C GLN A 253 11.67 -4.70 4.41
N VAL A 254 10.45 -4.34 4.81
CA VAL A 254 9.91 -2.99 4.63
C VAL A 254 10.73 -1.95 5.41
N LEU A 255 11.08 -2.25 6.67
CA LEU A 255 11.91 -1.35 7.46
C LEU A 255 13.30 -1.16 6.85
N GLU A 256 13.92 -2.25 6.38
CA GLU A 256 15.20 -2.21 5.67
C GLU A 256 15.10 -1.36 4.40
N LEU A 257 14.06 -1.57 3.59
CA LEU A 257 13.81 -0.79 2.37
C LEU A 257 13.75 0.70 2.67
N PHE A 258 12.92 1.10 3.64
CA PHE A 258 12.71 2.51 3.96
C PHE A 258 13.95 3.13 4.60
N GLN A 259 14.62 2.43 5.51
CA GLN A 259 15.83 2.92 6.17
C GLN A 259 16.96 3.21 5.16
N ASN A 260 17.07 2.41 4.11
CA ASN A 260 18.15 2.53 3.13
C ASN A 260 17.87 3.57 2.04
N ASN A 261 16.61 3.95 1.83
CA ASN A 261 16.19 4.72 0.65
C ASN A 261 15.42 6.02 0.94
N LEU A 262 15.14 6.33 2.21
CA LEU A 262 14.40 7.52 2.67
C LEU A 262 15.11 8.24 3.83
#